data_AF-A0A7J3MYB7-F1
#
_entry.id   AF-A0A7J3MYB7-F1
#
_cell.length_a   1.000
_cell.length_b   1.000
_cell.length_c   1.000
_cell.angle_alpha   90.00
_cell.angle_beta   90.00
_cell.angle_gamma   90.00
#
_symmetry.space_group_name_H-M   'P 1'
#
loop_
_entity.id
_entity.type
_entity.pdbx_description
1 polymer ?
#
loop_
_entity_poly.entity_id
_entity_poly.type
_entity_poly.pdbx_seq_one_letter_code
_entity_poly.pdbx_strand_id
1 'polypeptide(L)'
;MICTDTEYSYMGAVIRVVVESPSKEICNEVEEASSKGYEGVVDLFKRHGGCKIVSELPLKILSSDENIIVVLEPINFIAKAFWGEAVKKIKSMC
;
A
#
# COMPACT_ATOMS: atom_id res chain seq x y z
N MET A 1 9.56 9.56 5.95
CA MET A 1 10.73 8.93 5.31
C MET A 1 10.22 7.82 4.44
N ILE A 2 10.77 7.62 3.24
CA ILE A 2 10.36 6.53 2.35
C ILE A 2 11.01 5.24 2.87
N CYS A 3 10.19 4.25 3.21
CA CYS A 3 10.63 2.91 3.58
C CYS A 3 10.82 2.03 2.34
N THR A 4 9.91 2.14 1.36
CA THR A 4 10.00 1.39 0.10
C THR A 4 9.43 2.20 -1.05
N ASP A 5 9.98 2.00 -2.24
CA ASP A 5 9.51 2.56 -3.51
C ASP A 5 9.78 1.52 -4.59
N THR A 6 8.73 0.86 -5.07
CA THR A 6 8.87 -0.29 -5.97
C THR A 6 7.74 -0.33 -6.97
N GLU A 7 8.07 -0.71 -8.20
CA GLU A 7 7.10 -0.98 -9.25
C GLU A 7 6.75 -2.47 -9.29
N TYR A 8 5.46 -2.77 -9.30
CA TYR A 8 4.95 -4.13 -9.45
C TYR A 8 4.25 -4.26 -10.79
N SER A 9 4.57 -5.34 -11.50
CA SER A 9 3.95 -5.70 -12.77
C SER A 9 3.19 -7.00 -12.63
N TYR A 10 1.90 -7.00 -12.97
CA TYR A 10 1.06 -8.19 -12.97
C TYR A 10 0.15 -8.19 -14.20
N MET A 11 0.23 -9.24 -15.02
CA MET A 11 -0.55 -9.38 -16.25
C MET A 11 -0.49 -8.13 -17.17
N GLY A 12 0.66 -7.45 -17.20
CA GLY A 12 0.87 -6.23 -17.98
C GLY A 12 0.36 -4.95 -17.32
N ALA A 13 -0.36 -5.01 -16.20
CA ALA A 13 -0.65 -3.83 -15.37
C ALA A 13 0.58 -3.48 -14.55
N VAL A 14 0.97 -2.20 -14.55
CA VAL A 14 2.12 -1.70 -13.77
C VAL A 14 1.63 -0.68 -12.75
N ILE A 15 1.96 -0.91 -11.48
CA ILE A 15 1.66 0.00 -10.38
C ILE A 15 2.95 0.37 -9.64
N ARG A 16 3.04 1.61 -9.18
CA ARG A 16 4.06 2.04 -8.23
C ARG A 16 3.50 1.92 -6.82
N VAL A 17 4.30 1.37 -5.91
CA VAL A 17 3.97 1.23 -4.50
C VAL A 17 5.03 1.99 -3.72
N VAL A 18 4.61 3.02 -3.00
CA VAL A 18 5.46 3.81 -2.11
C VAL A 18 4.94 3.62 -0.69
N VAL A 19 5.82 3.24 0.23
CA VAL A 19 5.49 3.14 1.65
C VAL A 19 6.35 4.12 2.42
N GLU A 20 5.71 4.96 3.24
CA GLU A 20 6.35 5.99 4.04
C GLU A 20 6.01 5.81 5.52
N SER A 21 6.97 6.09 6.38
CA SER A 21 6.80 6.16 7.82
C SER A 21 7.69 7.25 8.42
N PRO A 22 7.32 7.89 9.55
CA PRO A 22 8.24 8.74 10.30
C PRO A 22 9.29 7.93 11.10
N SER A 23 9.07 6.64 11.36
CA SER A 23 9.96 5.80 12.18
C SER A 23 10.81 4.84 11.35
N LYS A 24 12.11 4.76 11.68
CA LYS A 24 13.02 3.78 11.09
C LYS A 24 12.69 2.35 11.51
N GLU A 25 12.20 2.16 12.73
CA GLU A 25 11.78 0.84 13.23
C GLU A 25 10.60 0.31 12.43
N ILE A 26 9.62 1.16 12.16
CA ILE A 26 8.46 0.82 11.33
C ILE A 26 8.87 0.54 9.89
N CYS A 27 9.86 1.26 9.34
CA CYS A 27 10.38 0.91 8.01
C CYS A 27 10.98 -0.51 7.96
N ASN A 28 11.68 -0.96 9.02
CA ASN A 28 12.16 -2.34 9.08
C ASN A 28 10.99 -3.35 9.15
N GLU A 29 9.93 -3.02 9.90
CA GLU A 29 8.71 -3.85 9.94
C GLU A 29 8.00 -3.92 8.58
N VAL A 30 7.99 -2.81 7.84
CA VAL A 30 7.45 -2.75 6.47
C VAL A 30 8.24 -3.66 5.54
N GLU A 31 9.57 -3.66 5.61
CA GLU A 31 10.41 -4.56 4.82
C GLU A 31 10.14 -6.02 5.17
N GLU A 32 10.07 -6.35 6.47
CA GLU A 32 9.76 -7.72 6.91
C GLU A 32 8.36 -8.15 6.46
N ALA A 33 7.36 -7.27 6.58
CA ALA A 33 6.00 -7.51 6.12
C ALA A 33 5.94 -7.74 4.60
N SER A 34 6.68 -6.93 3.84
CA SER A 34 6.76 -7.04 2.37
C SER A 34 7.36 -8.37 1.93
N SER A 35 8.34 -8.90 2.67
CA SER A 35 8.93 -10.22 2.40
C SER A 35 7.94 -11.39 2.56
N LYS A 36 6.89 -11.20 3.36
CA LYS A 36 5.79 -12.17 3.58
C LYS A 36 4.63 -11.97 2.58
N GLY A 37 4.75 -11.02 1.65
CA GLY A 37 3.74 -10.73 0.65
C GLY A 37 2.47 -10.11 1.24
N TYR A 38 1.32 -10.42 0.62
CA TYR A 38 0.02 -9.83 0.97
C TYR A 38 -0.37 -10.01 2.44
N GLU A 39 -0.16 -11.21 3.00
CA GLU A 39 -0.53 -11.51 4.39
C GLU A 39 0.27 -10.65 5.38
N GLY A 40 1.57 -10.46 5.12
CA GLY A 40 2.42 -9.61 5.96
C GLY A 40 1.96 -8.16 5.98
N VAL A 41 1.52 -7.61 4.84
CA VAL A 41 0.99 -6.24 4.75
C VAL A 41 -0.33 -6.11 5.52
N VAL A 42 -1.22 -7.10 5.43
CA VAL A 42 -2.49 -7.10 6.18
C VAL A 42 -2.22 -7.14 7.69
N ASP A 43 -1.30 -7.99 8.14
CA ASP A 43 -0.95 -8.10 9.56
C ASP A 43 -0.25 -6.84 10.07
N LEU A 44 0.59 -6.20 9.25
CA LEU A 44 1.17 -4.90 9.56
C LEU A 44 0.06 -3.87 9.84
N PHE A 45 -0.90 -3.70 8.93
CA PHE A 45 -2.00 -2.75 9.16
C PHE A 45 -2.82 -3.09 10.39
N LYS A 46 -3.13 -4.37 10.65
CA LYS A 46 -3.85 -4.79 11.87
C LYS A 46 -3.10 -4.38 13.15
N ARG A 47 -1.77 -4.55 13.20
CA ARG A 47 -0.95 -4.15 14.35
C ARG A 47 -0.96 -2.63 14.58
N HIS A 48 -1.11 -1.86 13.50
CA HIS A 48 -1.21 -0.39 13.51
C HIS A 48 -2.67 0.12 13.55
N GLY A 49 -3.62 -0.70 14.03
CA GLY A 49 -5.00 -0.30 14.29
C GLY A 49 -5.92 -0.34 13.07
N GLY A 50 -5.54 -1.03 12.00
CA GLY A 50 -6.28 -1.13 10.74
C GLY A 50 -5.80 -0.14 9.70
N CYS A 51 -6.62 0.09 8.67
CA CYS A 51 -6.31 1.09 7.65
C CYS A 51 -7.47 2.00 7.29
N LYS A 52 -7.13 3.17 6.77
CA LYS A 52 -8.06 4.19 6.31
C LYS A 52 -7.63 4.68 4.94
N ILE A 53 -8.56 4.68 4.00
CA ILE A 53 -8.30 5.25 2.67
C ILE A 53 -8.55 6.75 2.71
N VAL A 54 -7.54 7.53 2.32
CA VAL A 54 -7.58 9.00 2.31
C VAL A 54 -7.68 9.60 0.90
N SER A 55 -7.32 8.84 -0.13
CA SER A 55 -7.45 9.22 -1.53
C SER A 55 -7.60 7.96 -2.38
N GLU A 56 -8.30 8.06 -3.51
CA GLU A 56 -8.46 6.94 -4.46
C GLU A 56 -7.63 7.11 -5.74
N LEU A 57 -7.17 8.32 -6.08
CA LEU A 57 -6.28 8.57 -7.22
C LEU A 57 -5.24 9.66 -6.90
N PRO A 58 -3.97 9.30 -6.64
CA PRO A 58 -3.49 7.94 -6.36
C PRO A 58 -4.16 7.38 -5.10
N LEU A 59 -4.18 6.04 -4.97
CA LEU A 59 -4.78 5.39 -3.81
C LEU A 59 -3.84 5.56 -2.63
N LYS A 60 -4.28 6.30 -1.62
CA LYS A 60 -3.51 6.56 -0.40
C LYS A 60 -4.21 5.90 0.77
N ILE A 61 -3.45 5.08 1.49
CA ILE A 61 -3.89 4.31 2.64
C ILE A 61 -3.05 4.78 3.82
N LEU A 62 -3.71 5.12 4.92
CA LEU A 62 -3.08 5.52 6.17
C LEU A 62 -3.38 4.44 7.22
N SER A 63 -2.41 4.08 8.04
CA SER A 63 -2.70 3.31 9.25
C SER A 63 -3.50 4.15 10.25
N SER A 64 -4.31 3.52 11.09
CA SER A 64 -5.13 4.25 12.07
C SER A 64 -4.33 5.02 13.11
N ASP A 65 -3.10 4.56 13.40
CA ASP A 65 -2.14 5.27 14.26
C ASP A 65 -1.32 6.35 13.53
N GLU A 66 -1.63 6.59 12.24
CA GLU A 66 -1.02 7.60 11.37
C GLU A 66 0.50 7.44 11.13
N ASN A 67 1.06 6.27 11.48
CA ASN A 67 2.50 6.00 11.36
C ASN A 67 2.90 5.37 10.03
N ILE A 68 1.98 4.86 9.22
CA ILE A 68 2.26 4.24 7.92
C ILE A 68 1.38 4.87 6.85
N ILE A 69 2.01 5.33 5.78
CA ILE A 69 1.35 5.80 4.57
C ILE A 69 1.74 4.87 3.42
N VAL A 70 0.76 4.26 2.77
CA VAL A 70 0.95 3.50 1.54
C VAL A 70 0.29 4.24 0.39
N VAL A 71 1.09 4.58 -0.62
CA VAL A 71 0.64 5.23 -1.85
C VAL A 71 0.78 4.25 -3.01
N LEU A 72 -0.34 3.98 -3.67
CA LEU A 72 -0.43 3.11 -4.84
C LEU A 72 -0.80 3.98 -6.04
N GLU A 73 0.03 3.95 -7.08
CA GLU A 73 -0.17 4.75 -8.29
C GLU A 73 -0.23 3.86 -9.54
N PRO A 74 -1.29 3.96 -10.37
CA PRO A 74 -1.35 3.22 -11.63
C PRO A 74 -0.46 3.90 -12.68
N ILE A 75 0.60 3.21 -13.11
CA ILE A 75 1.58 3.77 -14.06
C ILE A 75 1.04 3.74 -15.49
N ASN A 76 0.48 2.60 -15.92
CA ASN A 76 0.09 2.40 -17.30
C ASN A 76 -1.44 2.32 -17.51
N PHE A 77 -1.86 2.30 -18.78
CA PHE A 77 -3.28 2.28 -19.16
C PHE A 77 -4.02 1.07 -18.59
N ILE A 78 -3.40 -0.11 -18.60
CA ILE A 78 -3.99 -1.34 -18.09
C ILE A 78 -4.29 -1.19 -16.59
N ALA A 79 -3.33 -0.71 -15.79
CA ALA A 79 -3.54 -0.47 -14.37
C ALA A 79 -4.65 0.56 -14.11
N LYS A 80 -4.75 1.61 -14.93
CA LYS A 80 -5.81 2.62 -14.82
C LYS A 80 -7.20 2.05 -15.13
N ALA A 81 -7.31 1.17 -16.12
CA ALA A 81 -8.58 0.57 -16.52
C ALA A 81 -9.20 -0.30 -15.40
N PHE A 82 -8.37 -1.04 -14.65
CA PHE A 82 -8.82 -1.90 -13.54
C PHE A 82 -8.75 -1.21 -12.17
N TRP A 83 -8.38 0.08 -12.12
CA TRP A 83 -8.09 0.78 -10.88
C TRP A 83 -9.29 0.84 -9.93
N GLY A 84 -10.49 1.09 -10.45
CA GLY A 84 -11.70 1.16 -9.64
C GLY A 84 -12.01 -0.16 -8.92
N GLU A 85 -11.72 -1.31 -9.54
CA GLU A 85 -11.88 -2.62 -8.90
C GLU A 85 -10.81 -2.87 -7.85
N ALA A 86 -9.56 -2.49 -8.13
CA ALA A 86 -8.47 -2.57 -7.16
C ALA A 86 -8.77 -1.74 -5.90
N VAL A 87 -9.25 -0.51 -6.06
CA VAL A 87 -9.66 0.36 -4.95
C VAL A 87 -10.81 -0.26 -4.15
N LYS A 88 -11.85 -0.80 -4.82
CA LYS A 88 -12.96 -1.49 -4.14
C LYS A 88 -12.49 -2.68 -3.32
N LYS A 89 -11.57 -3.48 -3.85
CA LYS A 89 -11.01 -4.63 -3.15
C LYS A 89 -10.25 -4.19 -1.91
N ILE A 90 -9.43 -3.16 -2.00
CA ILE A 90 -8.68 -2.62 -0.85
C ILE A 90 -9.64 -2.03 0.19
N LYS A 91 -10.69 -1.30 -0.22
CA LYS A 91 -11.75 -0.82 0.68
C LYS A 91 -12.39 -1.94 1.51
N SER A 92 -12.57 -3.13 0.93
CA SER A 92 -13.15 -4.27 1.65
C SER A 92 -12.24 -4.89 2.71
N MET A 93 -10.95 -4.50 2.72
CA MET A 93 -9.95 -5.07 3.62
C MET A 93 -9.54 -4.15 4.78
N CYS A 94 -10.01 -2.89 4.82
CA CYS A 94 -9.52 -1.87 5.76
C CYS A 94 -10.32 -1.68 7.06
#